data_AF-A0A348WR68-F1
#
_entry.id   AF-A0A348WR68-F1
#
_cell.length_a   1.000
_cell.length_b   1.000
_cell.length_c   1.000
_cell.angle_alpha   90.00
_cell.angle_beta   90.00
_cell.angle_gamma   90.00
#
_symmetry.space_group_name_H-M   'P 1'
#
loop_
_entity.id
_entity.type
_entity.pdbx_description
1 polymer ?
#
loop_
_entity_poly.entity_id
_entity_poly.type
_entity_poly.pdbx_seq_one_letter_code
_entity_poly.pdbx_strand_id
1 'polypeptide(L)' 'MNEERIKALFTESIQTQISAIESLSEHIEDCVDLLVNSLLAGQRLFVCGSGASHMLAEHFARVMNIGYKIERPAFPVVAL' A
#
# COMPACT_ATOMS: atom_id res chain seq x y z
N MET A 1 27.15 -3.31 20.88
CA MET A 1 27.22 -2.49 19.65
C MET A 1 26.05 -2.73 18.69
N ASN A 2 25.48 -3.94 18.57
CA ASN A 2 24.31 -4.17 17.68
C ASN A 2 22.96 -3.73 18.29
N GLU A 3 22.78 -3.85 19.61
CA GLU A 3 21.49 -3.55 20.27
C GLU A 3 21.09 -2.07 20.17
N GLU A 4 22.02 -1.15 20.44
CA GLU A 4 21.77 0.29 20.32
C GLU A 4 21.44 0.68 18.87
N ARG A 5 22.12 0.09 17.89
CA ARG A 5 21.83 0.32 16.47
C ARG A 5 20.44 -0.20 16.08
N ILE A 6 20.04 -1.37 16.57
CA ILE A 6 18.70 -1.91 16.35
C ILE A 6 17.65 -0.96 16.95
N LYS A 7 17.83 -0.53 18.21
CA LYS A 7 16.93 0.44 18.86
C LYS A 7 16.82 1.73 18.05
N ALA A 8 17.94 2.28 17.59
CA ALA A 8 17.96 3.48 16.77
C ALA A 8 17.15 3.33 15.48
N LEU A 9 17.31 2.22 14.74
CA LEU A 9 16.55 1.96 13.51
C LEU A 9 15.03 1.85 13.76
N PHE A 10 14.63 1.20 14.85
CA PHE A 10 13.21 1.13 15.22
C PHE A 10 12.67 2.50 15.63
N THR A 11 13.42 3.29 16.41
CA THR A 11 13.03 4.66 16.77
C THR A 11 12.87 5.54 15.53
N GLU A 12 13.79 5.46 14.58
CA GLU A 12 13.71 6.19 13.30
C GLU A 12 12.48 5.76 12.48
N SER A 13 12.21 4.46 12.40
CA SER A 13 11.03 3.95 11.68
C SER A 13 9.72 4.42 12.32
N ILE A 14 9.63 4.43 13.64
CA ILE A 14 8.46 4.92 14.37
C ILE A 14 8.25 6.41 14.10
N GLN A 15 9.32 7.21 14.20
CA GLN A 15 9.22 8.65 13.96
C GLN A 15 8.81 8.95 12.51
N THR A 16 9.35 8.20 11.55
CA THR A 16 8.96 8.29 10.14
C THR A 16 7.48 7.99 9.95
N GLN A 17 6.96 6.94 10.62
CA GLN A 17 5.53 6.61 10.56
C GLN A 17 4.64 7.70 11.18
N ILE A 18 5.05 8.30 12.30
CA ILE A 18 4.32 9.41 12.93
C ILE A 18 4.22 10.60 11.97
N SER A 19 5.35 11.03 11.40
CA SER A 19 5.37 12.14 10.44
C SER A 19 4.63 11.83 9.14
N ALA A 20 4.61 10.56 8.72
CA ALA A 20 3.86 10.12 7.55
C ALA A 20 2.34 10.24 7.75
N ILE A 21 1.82 9.98 8.96
CA ILE A 21 0.38 10.14 9.24
C ILE A 21 -0.05 11.58 8.99
N GLU A 22 0.68 12.55 9.56
CA GLU A 22 0.34 13.97 9.45
C GLU A 22 0.39 14.48 8.00
N SER A 23 1.29 13.92 7.18
CA SER A 23 1.53 14.39 5.81
C SER A 23 0.78 13.62 4.72
N LEU A 24 0.38 12.36 4.97
CA LEU A 24 -0.19 11.49 3.95
C LEU A 24 -1.67 11.15 4.16
N SER A 25 -2.26 11.41 5.33
CA SER A 25 -3.64 10.99 5.60
C SER A 25 -4.65 11.46 4.55
N GLU A 26 -4.66 12.76 4.21
CA GLU A 26 -5.55 13.33 3.20
C GLU A 26 -5.28 12.74 1.80
N HIS A 27 -4.00 12.63 1.42
CA HIS A 27 -3.62 12.05 0.14
C HIS A 27 -3.99 10.57 0.00
N ILE A 28 -3.96 9.82 1.09
CA ILE A 28 -4.38 8.42 1.10
C ILE A 28 -5.90 8.35 0.92
N GLU A 29 -6.67 9.22 1.57
CA GLU A 29 -8.13 9.29 1.41
C GLU A 29 -8.51 9.60 -0.04
N ASP A 30 -7.93 10.65 -0.64
CA ASP A 30 -8.16 11.00 -2.04
C ASP A 30 -7.81 9.86 -3.00
N CYS A 31 -6.71 9.16 -2.74
CA CYS A 31 -6.28 8.02 -3.53
C CYS A 31 -7.27 6.85 -3.41
N VAL A 32 -7.75 6.56 -2.20
CA VAL A 32 -8.76 5.52 -1.97
C VAL A 32 -10.04 5.83 -2.74
N ASP A 33 -10.52 7.07 -2.68
CA ASP A 33 -11.73 7.49 -3.40
C ASP A 33 -11.55 7.33 -4.92
N LEU A 34 -10.41 7.72 -5.46
CA LEU A 34 -10.10 7.53 -6.87
C LEU A 34 -10.13 6.04 -7.27
N LEU A 35 -9.50 5.17 -6.46
CA LEU A 35 -9.44 3.74 -6.74
C LEU A 35 -10.83 3.08 -6.66
N VAL A 36 -11.62 3.43 -5.63
CA VAL A 36 -12.98 2.93 -5.45
C VAL A 36 -13.86 3.36 -6.62
N ASN A 37 -13.85 4.65 -6.97
CA ASN A 37 -14.65 5.17 -8.08
C ASN A 37 -14.26 4.52 -9.42
N SER A 38 -12.97 4.30 -9.66
CA SER A 38 -12.49 3.61 -10.86
C SER A 38 -13.02 2.17 -10.95
N LEU A 39 -12.96 1.44 -9.84
CA LEU A 39 -13.45 0.06 -9.77
C LEU A 39 -14.97 -0.03 -9.93
N LEU A 40 -15.72 0.88 -9.31
CA LEU A 40 -17.19 0.97 -9.47
C LEU A 40 -17.59 1.33 -10.90
N ALA A 41 -16.77 2.12 -11.59
CA ALA A 41 -16.95 2.43 -13.02
C ALA A 41 -16.56 1.26 -13.95
N GLY A 42 -16.16 0.10 -13.41
CA GLY A 42 -15.77 -1.08 -14.18
C GLY A 42 -14.38 -0.98 -14.81
N GLN A 43 -13.56 -0.02 -14.37
CA GLN A 43 -12.19 0.13 -14.85
C GLN A 43 -11.25 -0.91 -14.21
N ARG A 44 -10.05 -1.03 -14.77
CA ARG A 44 -8.99 -1.93 -14.29
C ARG A 44 -7.86 -1.09 -13.72
N LEU A 45 -7.23 -1.59 -12.65
CA LEU A 45 -6.08 -0.95 -12.03
C LEU A 45 -4.80 -1.63 -12.46
N PHE A 46 -3.79 -0.84 -12.80
CA PHE A 46 -2.44 -1.30 -13.08
C PHE A 46 -1.50 -0.74 -12.01
N VAL A 47 -0.70 -1.59 -11.39
CA VAL A 47 0.27 -1.21 -10.36
C VAL A 47 1.67 -1.65 -10.77
N CYS A 48 2.66 -0.80 -10.56
CA CYS A 48 4.04 -1.08 -10.94
C CYS A 48 5.00 -0.53 -9.89
N GLY A 49 6.21 -1.08 -9.85
CA GLY A 49 7.27 -0.63 -8.96
C GLY A 49 8.63 -1.15 -9.40
N SER A 50 9.70 -0.61 -8.84
CA SER A 50 11.08 -0.97 -9.14
C SER A 50 11.84 -1.34 -7.87
N GLY A 51 12.67 -2.38 -7.93
CA GLY A 51 13.41 -2.86 -6.76
C GLY A 51 12.45 -3.33 -5.66
N ALA A 52 12.60 -2.79 -4.45
CA ALA A 52 11.77 -3.18 -3.31
C ALA A 52 10.27 -2.88 -3.51
N SER A 53 9.91 -1.84 -4.28
CA SER A 53 8.50 -1.50 -4.52
C SER A 53 7.80 -2.43 -5.52
N HIS A 54 8.55 -3.21 -6.33
CA HIS A 54 7.95 -4.24 -7.19
C HIS A 54 7.21 -5.31 -6.35
N MET A 55 7.83 -5.74 -5.24
CA MET A 55 7.17 -6.68 -4.31
C MET A 55 5.89 -6.11 -3.70
N LEU A 56 5.85 -4.80 -3.44
CA LEU A 56 4.65 -4.13 -2.92
C LEU A 56 3.54 -4.07 -3.97
N ALA A 57 3.87 -3.78 -5.24
CA ALA A 57 2.91 -3.80 -6.34
C ALA A 57 2.29 -5.19 -6.54
N GLU A 58 3.13 -6.24 -6.56
CA GLU A 58 2.70 -7.63 -6.62
C GLU A 58 1.81 -8.02 -5.42
N HIS A 59 2.23 -7.64 -4.21
CA HIS A 59 1.46 -7.90 -3.00
C HIS A 59 0.08 -7.22 -3.06
N PHE A 60 0.02 -5.95 -3.44
CA PHE A 60 -1.21 -5.20 -3.59
C PHE A 60 -2.15 -5.84 -4.60
N ALA A 61 -1.65 -6.15 -5.81
CA ALA A 61 -2.45 -6.80 -6.84
C ALA A 61 -3.00 -8.15 -6.36
N ARG A 62 -2.16 -8.96 -5.70
CA ARG A 62 -2.59 -10.24 -5.12
C ARG A 62 -3.72 -10.06 -4.13
N VAL A 63 -3.56 -9.17 -3.14
CA VAL A 63 -4.60 -8.91 -2.13
C VAL A 63 -5.90 -8.40 -2.77
N MET A 64 -5.80 -7.56 -3.81
CA MET A 64 -6.97 -7.06 -4.53
C MET A 64 -7.70 -8.15 -5.32
N ASN A 65 -6.97 -9.13 -5.84
CA ASN A 65 -7.50 -10.27 -6.60
C ASN A 65 -8.10 -11.36 -5.70
N ILE A 66 -7.44 -11.71 -4.58
CA ILE A 66 -7.86 -12.85 -3.74
C ILE A 66 -8.71 -12.45 -2.52
N GLY A 67 -8.76 -11.16 -2.18
CA GLY A 67 -9.35 -10.67 -0.95
C GLY A 67 -8.32 -10.49 0.18
N TYR A 68 -8.74 -9.83 1.27
CA TYR A 68 -7.87 -9.49 2.40
C TYR A 68 -8.44 -9.97 3.75
N LYS A 69 -9.44 -9.27 4.28
CA LYS A 69 -10.04 -9.52 5.60
C LYS A 69 -11.43 -10.13 5.54
N ILE A 70 -12.17 -9.85 4.47
CA ILE A 70 -13.52 -10.36 4.24
C ILE A 70 -13.53 -11.09 2.90
N GLU A 71 -14.37 -12.11 2.80
CA GLU A 71 -14.61 -12.80 1.55
C GLU A 71 -15.39 -11.87 0.60
N ARG A 72 -14.84 -11.67 -0.60
CA ARG A 72 -15.44 -10.87 -1.66
C ARG A 72 -14.97 -11.34 -3.04
N PRO A 73 -15.69 -11.00 -4.13
CA PRO A 73 -15.19 -11.21 -5.48
C PRO A 73 -13.87 -10.47 -5.74
N ALA A 74 -13.07 -10.98 -6.69
CA ALA A 74 -11.82 -10.38 -7.14
C ALA A 74 -12.04 -8.98 -7.76
N PHE A 75 -11.11 -8.05 -7.51
CA PHE A 75 -11.06 -6.79 -8.26
C PHE A 75 -10.11 -6.92 -9.45
N PRO A 76 -10.35 -6.24 -10.59
CA PRO A 76 -9.47 -6.32 -11.76
C PRO A 76 -8.19 -5.50 -11.57
N VAL A 77 -7.20 -6.05 -10.86
CA VAL A 77 -5.91 -5.40 -10.59
C VAL A 77 -4.74 -6.23 -11.13
N VAL A 78 -3.84 -5.58 -11.86
CA VAL A 78 -2.68 -6.22 -12.52
C VAL A 78 -1.38 -5.53 -12.08
N ALA A 79 -0.40 -6.33 -11.64
CA ALA A 79 0.96 -5.86 -11.42
C ALA A 79 1.78 -5.95 -12.73
N LEU A 80 2.64 -4.95 -12.97
CA LEU A 80 3.48 -4.81 -14.16
C LEU A 80 4.97 -5.00 -13.85
#